data_AF-A0A150UQF2-F1
#
_entry.id   AF-A0A150UQF2-F1
#
_cell.length_a   1.000
_cell.length_b   1.000
_cell.length_c   1.000
_cell.angle_alpha   90.00
_cell.angle_beta   90.00
_cell.angle_gamma   90.00
#
_symmetry.space_group_name_H-M   'P 1'
#
loop_
_entity.id
_entity.type
_entity.pdbx_description
1 polymer ?
#
loop_
_entity_poly.entity_id
_entity_poly.type
_entity_poly.pdbx_seq_one_letter_code
_entity_poly.pdbx_strand_id
1 'polypeptide(L)' 'MERDAFRRNVSVVLVDDVLSTGETLCAILQLFNEAGIADEDIKVLVVAEFPIHRGRELLRARGFGQVNVQSLLVYSDK' A
#
# COMPACT_ATOMS: atom_id res chain seq x y z
N MET A 1 -10.27 20.59 -17.27
CA MET A 1 -9.38 19.83 -16.35
C MET A 1 -10.23 19.35 -15.21
N GLU A 2 -10.55 18.06 -15.20
CA GLU A 2 -11.10 17.39 -14.02
C GLU A 2 -10.05 17.49 -12.92
N ARG A 3 -10.41 18.07 -11.77
CA ARG A 3 -9.44 18.70 -10.87
C ARG A 3 -8.76 17.75 -9.88
N ASP A 4 -9.23 16.52 -9.73
CA ASP A 4 -8.63 15.51 -8.84
C ASP A 4 -8.82 14.11 -9.43
N ALA A 5 -7.79 13.26 -9.34
CA ALA A 5 -7.86 11.87 -9.80
C ALA A 5 -8.84 11.02 -8.98
N PHE A 6 -9.17 11.46 -7.77
CA PHE A 6 -10.07 10.79 -6.84
C PHE A 6 -11.19 11.73 -6.40
N ARG A 7 -12.40 11.19 -6.30
CA ARG A 7 -13.51 11.86 -5.62
C ARG A 7 -13.43 11.53 -4.13
N ARG A 8 -13.99 12.38 -3.26
CA ARG A 8 -14.10 12.05 -1.83
C ARG A 8 -14.94 10.76 -1.64
N ASN A 9 -14.58 9.95 -0.64
CA ASN A 9 -15.26 8.70 -0.26
C ASN A 9 -15.23 7.62 -1.36
N VAL A 10 -14.07 7.40 -1.98
CA VAL A 10 -13.86 6.29 -2.92
C VAL A 10 -13.02 5.20 -2.27
N SER A 11 -13.37 3.95 -2.52
CA SER A 11 -12.50 2.82 -2.20
C SER A 11 -11.51 2.59 -3.35
N VAL A 12 -10.23 2.39 -3.02
CA VAL A 12 -9.14 2.28 -3.99
C VAL A 12 -8.45 0.94 -3.85
N VAL A 13 -8.15 0.32 -5.00
CA VAL A 13 -7.24 -0.83 -5.06
C VAL A 13 -5.94 -0.40 -5.73
N LEU A 14 -4.85 -0.45 -4.98
CA LEU A 14 -3.50 -0.30 -5.50
C LEU A 14 -2.98 -1.67 -5.89
N VAL A 15 -2.45 -1.79 -7.10
CA VAL A 15 -1.82 -3.02 -7.59
C VAL A 15 -0.37 -2.71 -7.90
N ASP A 16 0.54 -3.54 -7.37
CA ASP A 16 1.97 -3.45 -7.66
C ASP A 16 2.54 -4.84 -7.95
N ASP A 17 3.72 -4.89 -8.56
CA ASP A 17 4.39 -6.17 -8.82
C ASP A 17 5.01 -6.75 -7.55
N VAL A 18 5.74 -5.94 -6.78
CA VAL A 18 6.59 -6.42 -5.68
C VAL A 18 6.51 -5.54 -4.43
N LEU A 19 6.24 -6.18 -3.28
CA LEU A 19 6.53 -5.59 -1.96
C LEU A 19 7.93 -6.01 -1.49
N SER A 20 8.88 -5.08 -1.60
CA SER A 20 10.24 -5.20 -1.05
C SER A 20 10.39 -4.32 0.21
N THR A 21 11.13 -3.21 0.16
CA THR A 21 11.34 -2.30 1.30
C THR A 21 10.08 -1.56 1.74
N GLY A 22 9.07 -1.46 0.87
CA GLY A 22 7.81 -0.78 1.16
C GLY A 22 7.83 0.74 0.96
N GLU A 23 8.93 1.34 0.49
CA GLU A 23 9.04 2.80 0.29
C GLU A 23 8.05 3.33 -0.75
N THR A 24 7.95 2.68 -1.91
CA THR A 24 6.98 3.03 -2.97
C THR A 24 5.55 3.03 -2.42
N LEU A 25 5.21 1.98 -1.68
CA LEU A 25 3.88 1.85 -1.10
C LEU A 25 3.60 2.93 -0.04
N CYS A 26 4.55 3.22 0.84
CA CYS A 26 4.40 4.33 1.81
C CYS A 26 4.15 5.67 1.12
N ALA A 27 4.87 5.97 0.04
CA ALA A 27 4.70 7.22 -0.70
C ALA A 27 3.31 7.32 -1.33
N ILE A 28 2.79 6.24 -1.91
CA ILE A 28 1.44 6.23 -2.50
C ILE A 28 0.36 6.36 -1.42
N LEU A 29 0.51 5.67 -0.29
CA LEU A 29 -0.44 5.78 0.82
C LEU A 29 -0.47 7.19 1.42
N GLN A 30 0.68 7.87 1.47
CA GLN A 30 0.77 9.28 1.83
C GLN A 30 -0.05 10.15 0.86
N LEU A 31 0.05 9.92 -0.45
CA LEU A 31 -0.74 10.63 -1.47
C LEU A 31 -2.25 10.37 -1.31
N PHE A 32 -2.65 9.15 -0.95
CA PHE A 32 -4.06 8.83 -0.68
C PHE A 32 -4.59 9.53 0.56
N ASN A 33 -3.80 9.60 1.63
CA ASN A 33 -4.14 10.38 2.82
C ASN A 33 -4.29 11.88 2.50
N GLU A 34 -3.39 12.44 1.70
CA GLU A 34 -3.48 13.83 1.23
C GLU A 34 -4.71 14.07 0.34
N ALA A 35 -5.15 13.05 -0.40
CA ALA A 35 -6.40 13.06 -1.16
C ALA A 35 -7.67 12.82 -0.30
N GLY A 36 -7.51 12.58 1.01
CA GLY A 36 -8.61 12.36 1.95
C GLY A 36 -9.25 10.98 1.85
N ILE A 37 -8.51 9.97 1.41
CA ILE A 37 -8.93 8.57 1.39
C ILE A 37 -8.49 7.92 2.70
N ALA A 38 -9.40 7.26 3.42
CA ALA A 38 -9.07 6.58 4.66
C ALA A 38 -8.33 5.26 4.40
N ASP A 39 -7.43 4.86 5.30
CA ASP A 39 -6.70 3.59 5.23
C ASP A 39 -7.62 2.36 5.05
N GLU A 40 -8.81 2.41 5.66
CA GLU A 40 -9.85 1.36 5.61
C GLU A 40 -10.45 1.18 4.20
N ASP A 41 -10.43 2.24 3.39
CA ASP A 41 -10.91 2.29 2.02
C ASP A 41 -9.82 1.88 1.01
N ILE A 42 -8.60 1.60 1.47
CA ILE A 42 -7.46 1.24 0.63
C ILE A 42 -7.18 -0.27 0.74
N LYS A 43 -7.12 -0.92 -0.42
CA LYS A 43 -6.63 -2.29 -0.57
C LYS A 43 -5.39 -2.31 -1.45
N VAL A 44 -4.39 -3.07 -1.05
CA VAL A 44 -3.16 -3.23 -1.81
C VAL A 44 -3.04 -4.68 -2.22
N LEU A 45 -2.80 -4.92 -3.50
CA LEU A 45 -2.49 -6.23 -4.05
C LEU A 45 -1.09 -6.20 -4.65
N VAL A 46 -0.21 -7.08 -4.16
CA VAL A 46 1.13 -7.27 -4.74
C VAL A 46 1.27 -8.68 -5.27
N VAL A 47 1.96 -8.84 -6.40
CA VAL A 47 2.20 -10.17 -6.98
C VAL A 47 3.18 -10.96 -6.12
N ALA A 48 4.30 -10.34 -5.73
CA ALA A 48 5.32 -10.96 -4.90
C ALA A 48 5.66 -10.12 -3.67
N GLU A 49 5.96 -10.77 -2.55
CA GLU A 49 6.48 -10.13 -1.35
C GLU A 49 7.80 -10.79 -0.94
N PHE A 50 8.76 -9.96 -0.53
CA PHE A 50 10.07 -10.36 -0.01
C PHE A 50 10.21 -9.88 1.45
N PRO A 51 9.80 -10.69 2.44
CA PRO A 51 9.80 -10.32 3.86
C PRO A 51 11.17 -9.97 4.43
N ILE A 52 12.27 -10.44 3.83
CA ILE A 52 13.64 -10.09 4.24
C ILE A 52 13.87 -8.56 4.26
N HIS A 53 13.17 -7.81 3.41
CA HIS A 53 13.26 -6.35 3.36
C HIS A 53 12.35 -5.62 4.36
N ARG A 54 11.55 -6.37 5.14
CA ARG A 54 10.73 -5.85 6.24
C ARG A 54 9.74 -4.76 5.82
N GLY A 55 9.28 -4.77 4.57
CA GLY A 55 8.40 -3.72 4.04
C GLY A 55 7.09 -3.54 4.82
N ARG A 56 6.48 -4.63 5.30
CA ARG A 56 5.30 -4.56 6.16
C ARG A 56 5.56 -3.88 7.51
N GLU A 57 6.78 -4.02 8.03
CA GLU A 57 7.16 -3.37 9.28
C GLU A 57 7.40 -1.88 9.06
N LEU A 58 7.97 -1.49 7.92
CA LEU A 58 8.07 -0.08 7.53
C LEU A 58 6.69 0.57 7.43
N LEU A 59 5.72 -0.09 6.78
CA LEU A 59 4.34 0.40 6.67
C LEU A 59 3.74 0.66 8.05
N ARG A 60 3.84 -0.32 8.97
CA ARG A 60 3.37 -0.18 10.36
C ARG A 60 4.06 0.98 11.08
N ALA A 61 5.39 1.10 10.94
CA ALA A 61 6.16 2.16 11.59
C ALA A 61 5.80 3.56 11.06
N ARG A 62 5.33 3.66 9.81
CA ARG A 62 4.85 4.93 9.22
C ARG A 62 3.35 5.18 9.42
N GLY A 63 2.67 4.35 10.20
CA GLY A 63 1.24 4.53 10.54
C GLY A 63 0.27 3.78 9.63
N PHE A 64 0.74 3.17 8.54
CA PHE A 64 -0.08 2.43 7.57
C PHE A 64 -0.36 0.98 7.99
N GLY A 65 -0.36 0.69 9.29
CA GLY A 65 -0.53 -0.68 9.81
C GLY A 65 -1.93 -1.26 9.60
N GLN A 66 -2.92 -0.41 9.33
CA GLN A 66 -4.32 -0.80 9.10
C GLN A 66 -4.65 -1.05 7.62
N VAL A 67 -3.78 -0.63 6.69
CA VAL A 67 -3.97 -0.84 5.26
C VAL A 67 -3.92 -2.33 4.94
N ASN A 68 -4.93 -2.83 4.23
CA ASN A 68 -4.98 -4.23 3.85
C ASN A 68 -4.03 -4.50 2.68
N VAL A 69 -2.90 -5.15 2.97
CA VAL A 69 -1.92 -5.57 1.96
C VAL A 69 -1.99 -7.08 1.74
N GLN A 70 -2.45 -7.47 0.56
CA GLN A 70 -2.54 -8.85 0.10
C GLN A 70 -1.40 -9.16 -0.87
N SER A 71 -0.67 -10.24 -0.63
CA SER A 71 0.40 -10.74 -1.49
C SER A 71 -0.04 -12.06 -2.12
N LEU A 72 0.10 -12.19 -3.44
CA LEU A 72 -0.23 -13.44 -4.14
C LEU A 72 0.84 -14.52 -3.91
N LEU A 73 2.10 -14.10 -3.76
CA LEU A 73 3.24 -14.97 -3.45
C LEU A 73 4.11 -14.31 -2.38
N VAL A 74 4.49 -15.07 -1.35
CA VAL A 74 5.44 -14.62 -0.32
C VAL A 74 6.69 -15.48 -0.40
N TYR A 75 7.82 -14.88 -0.78
CA TYR A 75 9.10 -15.58 -0.82
C TYR A 75 9.63 -15.70 0.60
N SER A 76 9.69 -16.93 1.12
CA SER A 76 10.36 -17.21 2.40
C SER A 76 11.78 -17.66 2.10
N ASP A 77 12.77 -17.09 2.80
CA ASP A 77 14.10 -17.68 2.81
C ASP A 77 14.02 -19.04 3.50
N LYS A 78 14.52 -20.08 2.81
CA LYS A 78 14.86 -21.35 3.43
C LYS A 78 16.22 -21.25 4.09
#